data_AF-A0A9X9BFQ1-F1
#
_entry.id   AF-A0A9X9BFQ1-F1
#
_cell.length_a   1.000
_cell.length_b   1.000
_cell.length_c   1.000
_cell.angle_alpha   90.00
_cell.angle_beta   90.00
_cell.angle_gamma   90.00
#
_symmetry.space_group_name_H-M   'P 1'
#
loop_
_entity.id
_entity.type
_entity.pdbx_description
1 polymer ?
#
loop_
_entity_poly.entity_id
_entity_poly.type
_entity_poly.pdbx_seq_one_letter_code
_entity_poly.pdbx_strand_id
1 'polypeptide(L)' 'MKLTKAQKNALEWFQRNEPVSAFPCDGTAPTLKFVKRLCNLGLVESVGKDTGRWAFTKFAMTEAGRQALKGGE' A
#
# COMPACT_ATOMS: atom_id res chain seq x y z
N MET A 1 3.48 -2.24 17.30
CA MET A 1 2.16 -2.71 16.81
C MET A 1 2.38 -3.99 16.03
N LYS A 2 1.68 -5.11 16.31
CA LYS A 2 1.84 -6.33 15.50
C LYS A 2 1.00 -6.21 14.23
N LEU A 3 1.63 -6.28 13.06
CA LEU A 3 0.93 -6.32 11.78
C LEU A 3 0.23 -7.68 11.62
N THR A 4 -0.98 -7.67 11.06
CA THR A 4 -1.64 -8.90 10.64
C THR A 4 -0.96 -9.49 9.40
N LYS A 5 -1.08 -10.80 9.17
CA LYS A 5 -0.52 -11.47 7.98
C LYS A 5 -0.93 -10.80 6.66
N ALA A 6 -2.19 -10.36 6.58
CA ALA A 6 -2.72 -9.63 5.42
C ALA A 6 -2.06 -8.25 5.24
N GLN A 7 -1.79 -7.52 6.33
CA GLN A 7 -1.10 -6.22 6.27
C GLN A 7 0.36 -6.39 5.85
N LYS A 8 1.04 -7.41 6.37
CA LYS A 8 2.42 -7.72 5.97
C LYS A 8 2.50 -8.07 4.49
N ASN A 9 1.64 -8.98 4.00
CA ASN A 9 1.59 -9.33 2.58
C ASN A 9 1.31 -8.13 1.68
N ALA A 10 0.42 -7.21 2.11
CA ALA A 10 0.14 -6.00 1.36
C ALA A 10 1.36 -5.06 1.31
N LEU A 11 2.07 -4.87 2.43
CA LEU A 11 3.29 -4.07 2.47
C LEU A 11 4.42 -4.68 1.64
N GLU A 12 4.59 -6.01 1.64
CA GLU A 12 5.55 -6.71 0.77
C GLU A 12 5.20 -6.54 -0.71
N TRP A 13 3.91 -6.57 -1.05
CA TRP A 13 3.45 -6.30 -2.41
C TRP A 13 3.76 -4.85 -2.82
N PHE A 14 3.47 -3.90 -1.94
CA PHE A 14 3.76 -2.48 -2.12
C PHE A 14 5.28 -2.24 -2.33
N GLN A 15 6.14 -2.83 -1.49
CA GLN A 15 7.60 -2.74 -1.62
C GLN A 15 8.13 -3.17 -3.00
N ARG A 16 7.48 -4.12 -3.68
CA ARG A 16 7.92 -4.64 -4.99
C ARG A 16 7.34 -3.90 -6.19
N ASN A 17 6.22 -3.20 -6.03
CA ASN A 17 5.44 -2.67 -7.16
C ASN A 17 5.33 -1.14 -7.15
N GLU A 18 5.76 -0.47 -6.09
CA GLU A 18 5.63 0.98 -5.94
C GLU A 18 6.34 1.82 -7.00
N PRO A 19 5.75 2.98 -7.40
CA PRO A 19 4.45 3.50 -6.99
C PRO A 19 3.28 2.88 -7.79
N VAL A 20 2.22 2.45 -7.09
CA VAL A 20 1.06 1.78 -7.72
C VAL A 20 -0.20 2.62 -7.67
N SER A 21 -0.93 2.62 -8.79
CA SER A 21 -2.30 3.12 -8.87
C SER A 21 -3.23 2.07 -8.25
N ALA A 22 -4.24 2.50 -7.49
CA ALA A 22 -5.13 1.58 -6.78
C ALA A 22 -6.03 0.78 -7.75
N PHE A 23 -5.48 -0.23 -8.40
CA PHE A 23 -6.21 -1.21 -9.21
C PHE A 23 -6.28 -2.56 -8.51
N PRO A 24 -7.42 -3.26 -8.63
CA PRO A 24 -7.53 -4.67 -8.31
C PRO A 24 -7.01 -5.48 -9.51
N CYS A 25 -5.70 -5.45 -9.79
CA CYS A 25 -5.15 -6.37 -10.78
C CYS A 25 -4.82 -7.70 -10.11
N ASP A 26 -5.55 -8.74 -10.54
CA ASP A 26 -5.14 -10.14 -10.53
C ASP A 26 -5.16 -10.90 -9.19
N GLY A 27 -6.02 -10.47 -8.25
CA GLY A 27 -6.25 -11.21 -6.99
C GLY A 27 -5.08 -11.21 -6.00
N THR A 28 -3.95 -10.62 -6.39
CA THR A 28 -2.72 -10.45 -5.59
C THR A 28 -2.55 -9.02 -5.10
N ALA A 29 -3.09 -8.03 -5.81
CA ALA A 29 -3.09 -6.64 -5.37
C ALA A 29 -4.07 -6.40 -4.19
N PRO A 30 -3.68 -5.60 -3.17
CA PRO A 30 -4.55 -5.25 -2.06
C PRO A 30 -5.74 -4.40 -2.55
N THR A 31 -6.96 -4.76 -2.13
CA THR A 31 -8.17 -4.00 -2.48
C THR A 31 -8.08 -2.54 -2.01
N LEU A 32 -8.79 -1.63 -2.68
CA LEU A 32 -8.80 -0.20 -2.35
C LEU A 32 -9.25 0.09 -0.90
N LYS A 33 -10.15 -0.74 -0.34
CA LYS A 33 -10.52 -0.70 1.10
C LYS A 33 -9.34 -1.01 2.01
N PHE A 34 -8.51 -1.98 1.62
CA PHE A 34 -7.32 -2.38 2.37
C PHE A 34 -6.22 -1.32 2.28
N VAL A 35 -6.02 -0.71 1.10
CA VAL A 35 -5.12 0.43 0.89
C VAL A 35 -5.52 1.61 1.78
N LYS A 36 -6.81 1.97 1.82
CA LYS A 36 -7.33 3.01 2.74
C LYS A 36 -7.03 2.68 4.20
N ARG A 37 -7.14 1.42 4.60
CA ARG A 37 -6.83 0.99 5.97
C ARG A 37 -5.35 1.15 6.30
N LEU A 38 -4.45 0.82 5.36
CA LEU A 38 -3.01 1.05 5.52
C LEU A 38 -2.67 2.54 5.55
N CYS A 39 -3.39 3.36 4.78
CA CYS A 39 -3.27 4.83 4.84
C CYS A 39 -3.68 5.39 6.20
N ASN A 40 -4.81 4.94 6.74
CA ASN A 40 -5.27 5.36 8.07
C ASN A 40 -4.30 4.94 9.20
N LEU A 41 -3.51 3.88 8.97
CA LEU A 41 -2.46 3.43 9.88
C LEU A 41 -1.12 4.15 9.65
N GLY A 42 -1.04 5.07 8.67
CA GLY A 42 0.18 5.80 8.33
C GLY A 42 1.27 4.94 7.66
N LEU A 43 0.93 3.74 7.17
CA LEU A 43 1.89 2.79 6.59
C LEU A 43 2.05 2.98 5.07
N VAL A 44 1.05 3.61 4.44
CA VAL A 44 0.99 3.93 3.01
C VAL A 44 0.44 5.35 2.87
N GLU A 45 0.90 6.10 1.89
CA GLU A 45 0.43 7.46 1.61
C GLU A 45 0.10 7.65 0.13
N SER A 46 -0.76 8.64 -0.17
CA SER A 46 -1.03 9.03 -1.55
C SER A 46 0.10 9.93 -2.06
N VAL A 47 0.86 9.44 -3.03
CA VAL A 47 2.01 10.18 -3.61
C VAL A 47 1.67 10.96 -4.86
N GLY A 48 0.44 10.85 -5.36
CA GLY A 48 -0.03 11.63 -6.50
C GLY A 48 -1.26 11.05 -7.16
N LYS A 49 -1.56 11.55 -8.35
CA LYS A 49 -2.60 11.01 -9.24
C LYS A 49 -2.01 10.71 -10.61
N ASP A 50 -2.48 9.67 -11.27
CA ASP A 50 -2.22 9.47 -12.68
C ASP A 50 -2.80 10.63 -13.50
N THR A 51 -2.10 10.99 -14.56
CA THR A 51 -2.50 12.01 -15.53
C THR A 51 -3.37 11.45 -16.66
N GLY A 52 -3.76 10.18 -16.57
CA GLY A 52 -4.64 9.51 -17.54
C GLY A 52 -6.10 9.92 -17.43
N ARG A 53 -6.91 9.49 -18.42
CA ARG A 53 -8.35 9.78 -18.55
C ARG A 53 -9.21 9.44 -17.31
N TRP A 54 -8.67 8.63 -16.40
CA TRP A 54 -9.35 8.13 -15.20
C TRP A 54 -8.65 8.52 -13.88
N ALA A 55 -7.69 9.46 -13.91
CA ALA A 55 -7.04 10.12 -12.77
C ALA A 55 -7.00 9.33 -11.44
N PHE A 56 -6.37 8.15 -11.45
CA PHE A 56 -6.28 7.28 -10.29
C PHE A 56 -5.27 7.79 -9.27
N THR A 57 -5.59 7.71 -7.98
CA THR A 57 -4.62 8.01 -6.92
C THR A 57 -3.52 6.94 -6.89
N LYS A 58 -2.27 7.39 -6.88
CA LYS A 58 -1.07 6.58 -6.65
C LYS A 58 -0.75 6.54 -5.18
N PHE A 59 -0.38 5.36 -4.72
CA PHE A 59 -0.01 5.10 -3.34
C PHE A 59 1.41 4.55 -3.26
N ALA A 60 2.12 4.93 -2.20
CA ALA A 60 3.43 4.37 -1.87
C ALA A 60 3.57 4.16 -0.36
N MET A 61 4.45 3.25 0.04
CA MET A 61 4.74 2.89 1.41
C MET A 61 5.58 3.97 2.06
N THR A 62 5.10 4.41 3.22
CA THR A 62 5.78 5.39 4.06
C THR A 62 6.98 4.74 4.76
N GLU A 63 7.84 5.56 5.34
CA GLU A 63 8.95 5.07 6.17
C GLU A 63 8.45 4.24 7.37
N ALA A 64 7.30 4.62 7.96
CA ALA A 64 6.65 3.85 9.01
C ALA A 64 6.20 2.47 8.52
N GLY A 65 5.71 2.36 7.28
CA GLY A 65 5.41 1.08 6.64
C GLY A 65 6.65 0.18 6.50
N ARG A 66 7.78 0.75 6.08
CA ARG A 66 9.06 0.03 5.95
C ARG A 66 9.59 -0.44 7.30
N GLN A 67 9.52 0.41 8.32
CA GLN A 67 9.92 0.05 9.68
C GLN A 67 9.00 -1.00 10.28
N ALA A 68 7.69 -0.93 10.04
CA ALA A 68 6.75 -1.95 10.50
C ALA A 68 6.98 -3.31 9.82
N LEU A 69 7.48 -3.32 8.58
CA LEU A 69 7.90 -4.54 7.89
C LEU A 69 9.19 -5.13 8.49
N LYS A 70 10.16 -4.28 8.85
CA LYS A 70 11.46 -4.68 9.42
C LYS A 70 11.41 -5.06 10.90
N GLY A 71 10.60 -4.37 11.71
CA GLY A 71 10.50 -4.56 13.17
C GLY A 71 9.45 -5.59 13.61
N GLY A 72 9.11 -6.54 12.74
CA GLY A 72 8.14 -7.60 13.00
C GLY A 72 8.71 -8.86 13.65
N GLU A 73 9.88 -8.77 14.29
CA GLU A 73 10.48 -9.81 15.13
C GLU A 73 10.10 -9.64 16.61
#